data_AF-A0AAN0JTB7-F1
#
_entry.id   AF-A0AAN0JTB7-F1
#
_cell.length_a   1.000
_cell.length_b   1.000
_cell.length_c   1.000
_cell.angle_alpha   90.00
_cell.angle_beta   90.00
_cell.angle_gamma   90.00
#
_symmetry.space_group_name_H-M   'P 1'
#
loop_
_entity.id
_entity.type
_entity.pdbx_description
1 polymer ?
#
loop_
_entity_poly.entity_id
_entity_poly.type
_entity_poly.pdbx_seq_one_letter_code
_entity_poly.pdbx_strand_id
1 'polypeptide(L)'
;MTAMMRLTITELETALKESHELLSERDREIRKLKKDMEHYKQQIAQEVATKTKLAQSLDESHQQALELEEALQKWQLSMKEYQQRVAHLEAALLQEHARSAEQEKKYGEIYAQKNLEVDQLKSQLIETRQRLSKDPAAFPGRKSSSSSAPQIDESQLLFLKQAVYHLLTDSHADEHLRAIVAILNFSAQERKCVYAKVAEKKGSGYSKRQ
;
A
#
# COMPACT_ATOMS: atom_id res chain seq x y z
N MET A 1 -117.67 36.05 -0.94
CA MET A 1 -116.38 36.41 -1.58
C MET A 1 -115.20 36.37 -0.59
N THR A 2 -115.41 36.68 0.69
CA THR A 2 -114.36 36.81 1.72
C THR A 2 -113.68 35.50 2.18
N ALA A 3 -114.35 34.34 2.10
CA ALA A 3 -113.78 33.05 2.55
C ALA A 3 -112.76 32.46 1.56
N MET A 4 -113.03 32.55 0.25
CA MET A 4 -112.13 32.09 -0.81
C MET A 4 -110.82 32.88 -0.80
N MET A 5 -110.89 34.21 -0.67
CA MET A 5 -109.69 35.05 -0.55
C MET A 5 -108.83 34.68 0.66
N ARG A 6 -109.46 34.34 1.81
CA ARG A 6 -108.72 33.90 3.01
C ARG A 6 -107.99 32.58 2.79
N LEU A 7 -108.63 31.60 2.16
CA LEU A 7 -108.00 30.31 1.84
C LEU A 7 -106.80 30.49 0.90
N THR A 8 -106.94 31.30 -0.15
CA THR A 8 -105.84 31.59 -1.08
C THR A 8 -104.68 32.30 -0.37
N ILE A 9 -104.96 33.22 0.54
CA ILE A 9 -103.91 33.88 1.34
C ILE A 9 -103.17 32.84 2.20
N THR A 10 -103.87 31.95 2.88
CA THR A 10 -103.22 30.92 3.72
C THR A 10 -102.39 29.93 2.91
N GLU A 11 -102.81 29.57 1.70
CA GLU A 11 -102.04 28.71 0.78
C GLU A 11 -100.77 29.42 0.32
N LEU A 12 -100.86 30.71 -0.03
CA LEU A 12 -99.70 31.51 -0.42
C LEU A 12 -98.71 31.72 0.74
N GLU A 13 -99.20 31.95 1.95
CA GLU A 13 -98.37 32.04 3.16
C GLU A 13 -97.64 30.72 3.44
N THR A 14 -98.32 29.59 3.24
CA THR A 14 -97.72 28.25 3.41
C THR A 14 -96.64 28.01 2.36
N ALA A 15 -96.94 28.26 1.08
CA ALA A 15 -95.99 28.10 -0.02
C ALA A 15 -94.77 29.03 0.13
N LEU A 16 -94.98 30.26 0.62
CA LEU A 16 -93.88 31.19 0.90
C LEU A 16 -92.97 30.67 2.02
N LYS A 17 -93.55 30.09 3.08
CA LYS A 17 -92.80 29.49 4.17
C LYS A 17 -91.96 28.30 3.70
N GLU A 18 -92.56 27.39 2.94
CA GLU A 18 -91.86 26.24 2.35
C GLU A 18 -90.72 26.68 1.41
N SER A 19 -90.96 27.70 0.59
CA SER A 19 -89.93 28.28 -0.28
C SER A 19 -88.76 28.86 0.53
N HIS A 20 -89.02 29.52 1.65
CA HIS A 20 -87.98 30.06 2.52
C HIS A 20 -87.15 28.96 3.19
N GLU A 21 -87.79 27.87 3.61
CA GLU A 21 -87.12 26.69 4.18
C GLU A 21 -86.18 26.05 3.14
N LEU A 22 -86.67 25.84 1.90
CA LEU A 22 -85.85 25.31 0.80
C LEU A 22 -84.67 26.21 0.44
N LEU A 23 -84.85 27.54 0.43
CA LEU A 23 -83.77 28.49 0.21
C LEU A 23 -82.70 28.39 1.31
N SER A 24 -83.13 28.28 2.57
CA SER A 24 -82.22 28.12 3.72
C SER A 24 -81.40 26.82 3.64
N GLU A 25 -82.04 25.72 3.22
CA GLU A 25 -81.34 24.45 2.97
C GLU A 25 -80.33 24.57 1.84
N ARG A 26 -80.70 25.20 0.72
CA ARG A 26 -79.78 25.44 -0.41
C ARG A 26 -78.61 26.32 -0.01
N ASP A 27 -78.82 27.37 0.77
CA ASP A 27 -77.75 28.22 1.28
C ASP A 27 -76.80 27.48 2.24
N ARG A 28 -77.32 26.52 3.03
CA ARG A 28 -76.50 25.64 3.85
C ARG A 28 -75.66 24.70 2.98
N GLU A 29 -76.27 24.10 1.96
CA GLU A 29 -75.58 23.18 1.04
C GLU A 29 -74.51 23.90 0.21
N ILE A 30 -74.80 25.08 -0.32
CA ILE A 30 -73.83 25.92 -1.04
C ILE A 30 -72.63 26.26 -0.14
N ARG A 31 -72.87 26.63 1.13
CA ARG A 31 -71.78 26.90 2.07
C ARG A 31 -70.93 25.66 2.34
N LYS A 32 -71.55 24.49 2.48
CA LYS A 32 -70.84 23.23 2.66
C LYS A 32 -69.98 22.90 1.44
N LEU A 33 -70.56 22.95 0.23
CA LEU A 33 -69.85 22.68 -1.01
C LEU A 33 -68.68 23.65 -1.25
N LYS A 34 -68.83 24.93 -0.93
CA LYS A 34 -67.73 25.91 -0.99
C LYS A 34 -66.58 25.54 -0.06
N LYS A 35 -66.88 25.08 1.16
CA LYS A 35 -65.87 24.65 2.12
C LYS A 35 -65.15 23.38 1.64
N ASP A 36 -65.91 22.41 1.13
CA ASP A 36 -65.37 21.15 0.61
C ASP A 36 -64.48 21.42 -0.61
N MET A 37 -64.90 22.29 -1.53
CA MET A 37 -64.08 22.73 -2.67
C MET A 37 -62.75 23.35 -2.24
N GLU A 38 -62.77 24.23 -1.24
CA GLU A 38 -61.54 24.86 -0.75
C GLU A 38 -60.59 23.86 -0.10
N HIS A 39 -61.14 22.92 0.67
CA HIS A 39 -60.38 21.80 1.23
C HIS A 39 -59.72 20.94 0.15
N TYR A 40 -60.47 20.55 -0.89
CA TYR A 40 -59.89 19.75 -1.99
C TYR A 40 -58.85 20.52 -2.79
N LYS A 41 -58.99 21.84 -2.99
CA LYS A 41 -57.95 22.66 -3.62
C LYS A 41 -56.65 22.63 -2.82
N GLN A 42 -56.75 22.74 -1.49
CA GLN A 42 -55.58 22.68 -0.62
C GLN A 42 -54.92 21.29 -0.66
N GLN A 43 -55.72 20.21 -0.65
CA GLN A 43 -55.20 18.85 -0.80
C GLN A 43 -54.49 18.65 -2.15
N ILE A 44 -55.08 19.09 -3.25
CA ILE A 44 -54.46 19.01 -4.58
C ILE A 44 -53.13 19.78 -4.60
N ALA A 45 -53.09 20.99 -4.03
CA ALA A 45 -51.85 21.77 -3.97
C ALA A 45 -50.75 21.06 -3.15
N GLN A 46 -51.12 20.40 -2.05
CA GLN A 46 -50.20 19.59 -1.26
C GLN A 46 -49.69 18.38 -2.03
N GLU A 47 -50.57 17.63 -2.71
CA GLU A 47 -50.20 16.47 -3.53
C GLU A 47 -49.31 16.85 -4.71
N VAL A 48 -49.52 18.01 -5.33
CA VAL A 48 -48.63 18.51 -6.38
C VAL A 48 -47.25 18.86 -5.80
N ALA A 49 -47.19 19.45 -4.61
CA ALA A 49 -45.94 19.78 -3.94
C ALA A 49 -45.17 18.52 -3.48
N THR A 50 -45.85 17.48 -3.01
CA THR A 50 -45.21 16.20 -2.66
C THR A 50 -44.71 15.49 -3.90
N LYS A 51 -45.51 15.42 -4.96
CA LYS A 51 -45.13 14.79 -6.23
C LYS A 51 -43.90 15.44 -6.87
N THR A 52 -43.82 16.78 -6.85
CA THR A 52 -42.65 17.50 -7.39
C THR A 52 -41.38 17.22 -6.59
N LYS A 53 -41.46 17.17 -5.26
CA LYS A 53 -40.32 16.77 -4.41
C LYS A 53 -39.87 15.33 -4.67
N LEU A 54 -40.83 14.41 -4.81
CA LEU A 54 -40.52 13.00 -5.10
C LEU A 54 -39.86 12.86 -6.48
N ALA A 55 -40.32 13.61 -7.49
CA ALA A 55 -39.70 13.61 -8.81
C ALA A 55 -38.24 14.09 -8.75
N GLN A 56 -37.98 15.20 -8.05
CA GLN A 56 -36.61 15.71 -7.85
C GLN A 56 -35.71 14.70 -7.15
N SER A 57 -36.18 14.07 -6.07
CA SER A 57 -35.42 13.06 -5.35
C SER A 57 -35.15 11.81 -6.21
N LEU A 58 -36.08 11.44 -7.10
CA LEU A 58 -35.88 10.33 -8.03
C LEU A 58 -34.81 10.67 -9.07
N ASP A 59 -34.84 11.88 -9.63
CA ASP A 59 -33.84 12.36 -10.59
C ASP A 59 -32.44 12.41 -9.96
N GLU A 60 -32.32 12.92 -8.74
CA GLU A 60 -31.07 12.93 -7.96
C GLU A 60 -30.54 11.50 -7.72
N SER A 61 -31.43 10.59 -7.31
CA SER A 61 -31.04 9.18 -7.12
C SER A 61 -30.62 8.51 -8.41
N HIS A 62 -31.24 8.84 -9.55
CA HIS A 62 -30.86 8.30 -10.84
C HIS A 62 -29.48 8.79 -11.27
N GLN A 63 -29.20 10.09 -11.07
CA GLN A 63 -27.89 10.66 -11.35
C GLN A 63 -26.78 10.02 -10.50
N GLN A 64 -27.03 9.83 -9.20
CA GLN A 64 -26.08 9.13 -8.32
C GLN A 64 -25.83 7.67 -8.77
N ALA A 65 -26.86 6.98 -9.24
CA ALA A 65 -26.71 5.62 -9.75
C ALA A 65 -25.80 5.58 -10.99
N LEU A 66 -25.98 6.52 -11.93
CA LEU A 66 -25.13 6.63 -13.13
C LEU A 66 -23.67 6.92 -12.76
N GLU A 67 -23.43 7.84 -11.83
CA GLU A 67 -22.08 8.16 -11.35
C GLU A 67 -21.38 6.96 -10.71
N LEU A 68 -22.12 6.17 -9.92
CA LEU A 68 -21.61 4.93 -9.33
C LEU A 68 -21.31 3.85 -10.37
N GLU A 69 -22.16 3.71 -11.39
CA GLU A 69 -21.92 2.79 -12.51
C GLU A 69 -20.66 3.16 -13.29
N GLU A 70 -20.47 4.45 -13.60
CA GLU A 70 -19.26 4.94 -14.27
C GLU A 70 -18.00 4.69 -13.42
N ALA A 71 -18.07 4.96 -12.11
CA ALA A 71 -16.98 4.69 -11.19
C ALA A 71 -16.64 3.19 -11.17
N LEU A 72 -17.65 2.33 -11.11
CA LEU A 72 -17.48 0.88 -11.11
C LEU A 72 -16.82 0.39 -12.40
N GLN A 73 -17.20 0.92 -13.56
CA GLN A 73 -16.53 0.60 -14.83
C GLN A 73 -15.05 1.03 -14.85
N LYS A 74 -14.72 2.21 -14.33
CA LYS A 74 -13.32 2.67 -14.19
C LYS A 74 -12.52 1.74 -13.28
N TRP A 75 -13.09 1.35 -12.14
CA TRP A 75 -12.46 0.39 -11.22
C TRP A 75 -12.25 -0.98 -11.85
N GLN A 76 -13.21 -1.49 -12.62
CA GLN A 76 -13.08 -2.76 -13.34
C GLN A 76 -11.96 -2.71 -14.38
N LEU A 77 -11.82 -1.61 -15.13
CA LEU A 77 -10.73 -1.45 -16.09
C LEU A 77 -9.37 -1.43 -15.38
N SER A 78 -9.25 -0.63 -14.32
CA SER A 78 -8.02 -0.57 -13.52
C SER A 78 -7.65 -1.93 -12.92
N MET A 79 -8.63 -2.69 -12.44
CA MET A 79 -8.40 -4.04 -11.90
C MET A 79 -7.84 -4.98 -12.98
N LYS A 80 -8.34 -4.93 -14.21
CA LYS A 80 -7.80 -5.71 -15.34
C LYS A 80 -6.36 -5.33 -15.66
N GLU A 81 -6.03 -4.03 -15.66
CA GLU A 81 -4.66 -3.55 -15.87
C GLU A 81 -3.71 -4.06 -14.78
N TYR A 82 -4.13 -4.00 -13.50
CA TYR A 82 -3.34 -4.55 -12.40
C TYR A 82 -3.15 -6.06 -12.52
N GLN A 83 -4.18 -6.82 -12.88
CA GLN A 83 -4.07 -8.26 -13.11
C GLN A 83 -3.06 -8.59 -14.22
N GLN A 84 -3.08 -7.86 -15.33
CA GLN A 84 -2.10 -8.01 -16.41
C GLN A 84 -0.68 -7.69 -15.93
N ARG A 85 -0.53 -6.62 -15.14
CA ARG A 85 0.77 -6.23 -14.58
C ARG A 85 1.32 -7.26 -13.61
N VAL A 86 0.48 -7.83 -12.75
CA VAL A 86 0.87 -8.93 -11.84
C VAL A 86 1.32 -10.14 -12.65
N ALA A 87 0.54 -10.58 -13.64
CA ALA A 87 0.90 -11.72 -14.49
C ALA A 87 2.25 -11.50 -15.21
N HIS A 88 2.50 -10.28 -15.71
CA HIS A 88 3.78 -9.93 -16.30
C HIS A 88 4.94 -10.01 -15.29
N LEU A 89 4.75 -9.49 -14.07
CA LEU A 89 5.77 -9.55 -13.02
C LEU A 89 6.05 -10.98 -12.56
N GLU A 90 5.02 -11.82 -12.44
CA GLU A 90 5.16 -13.25 -12.14
C GLU A 90 5.96 -13.97 -13.23
N ALA A 91 5.68 -13.70 -14.50
CA ALA A 91 6.44 -14.26 -15.62
C ALA A 91 7.91 -13.81 -15.61
N ALA A 92 8.17 -12.53 -15.35
CA ALA A 92 9.53 -12.00 -15.24
C ALA A 92 10.31 -12.61 -14.06
N LEU A 93 9.63 -12.81 -12.92
CA LEU A 93 10.22 -13.46 -11.75
C LEU A 93 10.61 -14.92 -12.05
N LEU A 94 9.73 -15.68 -12.72
CA LEU A 94 10.03 -17.04 -13.13
C LEU A 94 11.23 -17.10 -14.09
N GLN A 95 11.34 -16.14 -15.01
CA GLN A 95 12.47 -16.04 -15.93
C GLN A 95 13.78 -15.78 -15.19
N GLU A 96 13.80 -14.85 -14.23
CA GLU A 96 14.99 -14.56 -13.43
C GLU A 96 15.37 -15.74 -12.52
N HIS A 97 14.40 -16.47 -11.96
CA HIS A 97 14.67 -17.71 -11.23
C HIS A 97 15.33 -18.77 -12.11
N ALA A 98 14.84 -18.97 -13.33
CA ALA A 98 15.45 -19.91 -14.28
C ALA A 98 16.88 -19.49 -14.63
N ARG A 99 17.10 -18.20 -14.90
CA ARG A 99 18.42 -17.64 -15.18
C ARG A 99 19.40 -17.81 -14.02
N SER A 100 18.94 -17.57 -12.79
CA SER A 100 19.74 -17.77 -11.57
C SER A 100 20.12 -19.24 -11.40
N ALA A 101 19.18 -20.16 -11.59
CA ALA A 101 19.45 -21.60 -11.50
C ALA A 101 20.47 -22.07 -12.55
N GLU A 102 20.40 -21.57 -13.78
CA GLU A 102 21.41 -21.84 -14.82
C GLU A 102 22.79 -21.29 -14.46
N GLN A 103 22.86 -20.08 -13.90
CA GLN A 103 24.12 -19.49 -13.45
C GLN A 103 24.73 -20.29 -12.30
N GLU A 104 23.94 -20.66 -11.30
CA GLU A 104 24.39 -21.47 -10.17
C GLU A 104 24.97 -22.81 -10.64
N LYS A 105 24.29 -23.47 -11.59
CA LYS A 105 24.79 -24.69 -12.21
C LYS A 105 26.15 -24.47 -12.90
N LYS A 106 26.28 -23.42 -13.72
CA LYS A 106 27.55 -23.08 -14.40
C LYS A 106 28.68 -22.82 -13.40
N TYR A 107 28.42 -22.06 -12.34
CA TYR A 107 29.42 -21.80 -11.30
C TYR A 107 29.81 -23.08 -10.54
N GLY A 108 28.85 -23.96 -10.25
CA GLY A 108 29.11 -25.27 -9.65
C GLY A 108 30.00 -26.16 -10.52
N GLU A 109 29.75 -26.21 -11.84
CA GLU A 109 30.58 -26.95 -12.80
C GLU A 109 32.02 -26.41 -12.87
N ILE A 110 32.18 -25.09 -12.94
CA ILE A 110 33.50 -24.43 -12.94
C ILE A 110 34.25 -24.74 -11.63
N TYR A 111 33.56 -24.64 -10.49
CA TYR A 111 34.16 -24.92 -9.18
C TYR A 111 34.62 -26.38 -9.06
N ALA A 112 33.81 -27.33 -9.55
CA ALA A 112 34.16 -28.74 -9.59
C ALA A 112 35.39 -29.00 -10.48
N GLN A 113 35.44 -28.40 -11.68
CA GLN A 113 36.61 -28.51 -12.57
C GLN A 113 37.88 -27.93 -11.94
N LYS A 114 37.79 -26.76 -11.31
CA LYS A 114 38.94 -26.11 -10.67
C LYS A 114 39.47 -26.92 -9.48
N ASN A 115 38.59 -27.54 -8.70
CA ASN A 115 39.04 -28.44 -7.63
C ASN A 115 39.76 -29.67 -8.18
N LEU A 116 39.27 -30.26 -9.28
CA LEU A 116 39.94 -31.37 -9.94
C LEU A 116 41.35 -30.98 -10.42
N GLU A 117 41.48 -29.80 -11.05
CA GLU A 117 42.77 -29.24 -11.49
C GLU A 117 43.72 -29.01 -10.30
N VAL A 118 43.23 -28.45 -9.20
CA VAL A 118 44.00 -28.27 -7.97
C VAL A 118 44.48 -29.60 -7.40
N ASP A 119 43.66 -30.64 -7.39
CA ASP A 119 44.04 -31.96 -6.88
C ASP A 119 45.06 -32.67 -7.79
N GLN A 120 44.96 -32.47 -9.11
CA GLN A 120 45.98 -32.90 -10.07
C GLN A 120 47.31 -32.18 -9.83
N LEU A 121 47.29 -30.84 -9.67
CA LEU A 121 48.48 -30.04 -9.38
C LEU A 121 49.12 -30.41 -8.03
N LYS A 122 48.32 -30.67 -6.99
CA LYS A 122 48.82 -31.18 -5.71
C LYS A 122 49.53 -32.53 -5.88
N SER A 123 48.95 -33.43 -6.67
CA SER A 123 49.55 -34.74 -6.94
C SER A 123 50.89 -34.59 -7.67
N GLN A 124 50.96 -33.76 -8.71
CA GLN A 124 52.20 -33.42 -9.42
C GLN A 124 53.24 -32.76 -8.50
N LEU A 125 52.80 -31.89 -7.58
CA LEU A 125 53.68 -31.26 -6.60
C LEU A 125 54.28 -32.29 -5.63
N ILE A 126 53.48 -33.27 -5.18
CA ILE A 126 53.96 -34.36 -4.34
C ILE A 126 54.99 -35.21 -5.09
N GLU A 127 54.71 -35.58 -6.34
CA GLU A 127 55.63 -36.35 -7.18
C GLU A 127 56.95 -35.62 -7.42
N THR A 128 56.90 -34.34 -7.79
CA THR A 128 58.09 -33.50 -7.99
C THR A 128 58.88 -33.34 -6.70
N ARG A 129 58.22 -33.12 -5.56
CA ARG A 129 58.86 -33.07 -4.26
C ARG A 129 59.55 -34.39 -3.90
N GLN A 130 58.93 -35.53 -4.20
CA GLN A 130 59.54 -36.84 -3.99
C GLN A 130 60.77 -37.05 -4.90
N ARG A 131 60.70 -36.64 -6.17
CA ARG A 131 61.85 -36.68 -7.09
C ARG A 131 62.99 -35.80 -6.59
N LEU A 132 62.70 -34.57 -6.18
CA LEU A 132 63.69 -33.64 -5.60
C LEU A 132 64.29 -34.17 -4.29
N SER A 133 63.51 -34.88 -3.46
CA SER A 133 64.03 -35.49 -2.22
C SER A 133 64.98 -36.67 -2.46
N LYS A 134 64.95 -37.26 -3.66
CA LYS A 134 65.84 -38.36 -4.08
C LYS A 134 67.12 -37.87 -4.76
N ASP A 135 67.26 -36.56 -4.98
CA ASP A 135 68.43 -35.95 -5.60
C ASP A 135 69.12 -34.99 -4.61
N PRO A 136 70.17 -35.42 -3.89
CA PRO A 136 70.81 -34.63 -2.85
C PRO A 136 71.64 -33.44 -3.38
N ALA A 137 71.79 -33.29 -4.70
CA ALA A 137 72.65 -32.27 -5.31
C ALA A 137 71.95 -30.92 -5.62
N ALA A 138 70.63 -30.81 -5.46
CA ALA A 138 69.87 -29.67 -5.99
C ALA A 138 69.62 -28.48 -5.03
N PHE A 139 69.95 -28.57 -3.73
CA PHE A 139 69.68 -27.47 -2.79
C PHE A 139 70.81 -27.25 -1.76
N PRO A 140 71.66 -26.22 -1.92
CA PRO A 140 72.48 -25.73 -0.82
C PRO A 140 71.56 -25.06 0.21
N GLY A 141 71.78 -25.38 1.49
CA GLY A 141 70.87 -25.11 2.60
C GLY A 141 70.31 -23.68 2.65
N ARG A 142 68.97 -23.58 2.56
CA ARG A 142 68.23 -22.37 2.96
C ARG A 142 67.96 -22.43 4.45
N LYS A 143 68.52 -21.46 5.18
CA LYS A 143 68.19 -21.16 6.57
C LYS A 143 66.69 -20.87 6.68
N SER A 144 66.02 -21.58 7.57
CA SER A 144 64.64 -21.32 7.96
C SER A 144 64.55 -19.98 8.68
N SER A 145 64.16 -18.93 7.97
CA SER A 145 63.62 -17.73 8.59
C SER A 145 62.22 -18.07 9.10
N SER A 146 62.05 -18.06 10.42
CA SER A 146 60.78 -18.17 11.14
C SER A 146 59.71 -17.30 10.50
N SER A 147 58.60 -17.90 10.07
CA SER A 147 57.41 -17.15 9.69
C SER A 147 56.81 -16.52 10.96
N SER A 148 56.99 -15.22 11.14
CA SER A 148 56.15 -14.46 12.06
C SER A 148 54.72 -14.49 11.54
N ALA A 149 53.81 -15.13 12.28
CA ALA A 149 52.38 -14.96 12.06
C ALA A 149 52.05 -13.45 12.06
N PRO A 150 51.14 -12.96 11.21
CA PRO A 150 50.77 -11.55 11.21
C PRO A 150 50.15 -11.23 12.58
N GLN A 151 50.85 -10.43 13.38
CA GLN A 151 50.27 -9.85 14.59
C GLN A 151 49.11 -8.95 14.17
N ILE A 152 47.89 -9.42 14.37
CA ILE A 152 46.69 -8.59 14.20
C ILE A 152 46.74 -7.56 15.32
N ASP A 153 46.96 -6.31 14.93
CA ASP A 153 47.02 -5.17 15.83
C ASP A 153 45.64 -4.98 16.49
N GLU A 154 45.63 -4.88 17.83
CA GLU A 154 44.43 -4.83 18.67
C GLU A 154 43.49 -3.67 18.28
N SER A 155 44.06 -2.58 17.76
CA SER A 155 43.32 -1.43 17.23
C SER A 155 42.51 -1.77 15.97
N GLN A 156 43.00 -2.68 15.12
CA GLN A 156 42.31 -3.15 13.92
C GLN A 156 41.12 -4.03 14.29
N LEU A 157 41.32 -4.92 15.25
CA LEU A 157 40.28 -5.81 15.75
C LEU A 157 39.15 -5.01 16.42
N LEU A 158 39.49 -3.95 17.16
CA LEU A 158 38.52 -3.07 17.80
C LEU A 158 37.67 -2.30 16.77
N PHE A 159 38.31 -1.75 15.74
CA PHE A 159 37.60 -1.09 14.64
C PHE A 159 36.60 -2.03 13.97
N LEU A 160 37.03 -3.24 13.63
CA LEU A 160 36.18 -4.22 12.95
C LEU A 160 34.96 -4.61 13.81
N LYS A 161 35.17 -4.84 15.10
CA LYS A 161 34.08 -5.15 16.04
C LYS A 161 33.04 -4.03 16.10
N GLN A 162 33.49 -2.78 16.14
CA GLN A 162 32.59 -1.63 16.22
C GLN A 162 31.85 -1.37 14.90
N ALA A 163 32.52 -1.57 13.77
CA ALA A 163 31.94 -1.43 12.45
C ALA A 163 30.85 -2.49 12.17
N VAL A 164 31.09 -3.75 12.57
CA VAL A 164 30.10 -4.83 12.46
C VAL A 164 28.92 -4.59 13.39
N TYR A 165 29.14 -4.07 14.60
CA TYR A 165 28.05 -3.70 15.50
C TYR A 165 27.11 -2.68 14.85
N HIS A 166 27.65 -1.58 14.30
CA HIS A 166 26.83 -0.56 13.64
C HIS A 166 26.13 -1.08 12.38
N LEU A 167 26.75 -1.98 11.63
CA LEU A 167 26.12 -2.66 10.49
C LEU A 167 24.88 -3.47 10.90
N LEU A 168 24.91 -4.11 12.07
CA LEU A 168 23.85 -5.00 12.55
C LEU A 168 22.74 -4.28 13.33
N THR A 169 23.04 -3.14 13.95
CA THR A 169 22.10 -2.43 14.84
C THR A 169 21.44 -1.21 14.22
N ASP A 170 21.92 -0.70 13.09
CA ASP A 170 21.46 0.55 12.50
C ASP A 170 20.64 0.32 11.21
N SER A 171 19.65 1.18 10.97
CA SER A 171 18.74 1.16 9.81
C SER A 171 19.43 1.49 8.47
N HIS A 172 20.69 1.91 8.48
CA HIS A 172 21.49 2.30 7.31
C HIS A 172 22.65 1.34 7.02
N ALA A 173 22.41 0.02 7.11
CA ALA A 173 23.44 -1.00 6.94
C ALA A 173 24.26 -0.87 5.62
N ASP A 174 23.61 -0.51 4.51
CA ASP A 174 24.29 -0.36 3.21
C ASP A 174 25.32 0.78 3.18
N GLU A 175 25.05 1.89 3.87
CA GLU A 175 25.98 3.02 3.95
C GLU A 175 27.17 2.69 4.85
N HIS A 176 26.91 1.98 5.96
CA HIS A 176 27.94 1.46 6.85
C HIS A 176 28.85 0.45 6.13
N LEU A 177 28.28 -0.46 5.34
CA LEU A 177 29.04 -1.42 4.54
C LEU A 177 29.95 -0.72 3.52
N ARG A 178 29.44 0.29 2.81
CA ARG A 178 30.24 1.09 1.86
C ARG A 178 31.38 1.82 2.56
N ALA A 179 31.13 2.41 3.73
CA ALA A 179 32.15 3.09 4.51
C ALA A 179 33.26 2.13 4.98
N ILE A 180 32.90 0.92 5.42
CA ILE A 180 33.86 -0.12 5.81
C ILE A 180 34.74 -0.52 4.63
N VAL A 181 34.14 -0.79 3.47
CA VAL A 181 34.87 -1.16 2.25
C VAL A 181 35.81 -0.02 1.80
N ALA A 182 35.37 1.24 1.88
CA ALA A 182 36.20 2.39 1.56
C ALA A 182 37.44 2.48 2.47
N ILE A 183 37.28 2.26 3.78
CA ILE A 183 38.39 2.29 4.74
C ILE A 183 39.35 1.11 4.52
N LEU A 184 38.84 -0.07 4.17
CA LEU A 184 39.69 -1.22 3.85
C LEU A 184 40.56 -0.96 2.60
N ASN A 185 40.07 -0.15 1.66
CA ASN A 185 40.78 0.23 0.43
C ASN A 185 41.81 1.36 0.62
N PHE A 186 41.92 1.99 1.79
CA PHE A 186 42.93 3.02 2.06
C PHE A 186 44.36 2.48 2.05
N SER A 187 45.36 3.36 1.96
CA SER A 187 46.75 2.97 2.16
C SER A 187 47.01 2.52 3.62
N ALA A 188 48.07 1.76 3.84
CA ALA A 188 48.38 1.23 5.18
C ALA A 188 48.57 2.33 6.24
N GLN A 189 49.03 3.52 5.85
CA GLN A 189 49.25 4.65 6.74
C GLN A 189 47.94 5.36 7.10
N GLU A 190 47.03 5.49 6.14
CA GLU A 190 45.69 6.07 6.35
C GLU A 190 44.82 5.16 7.24
N ARG A 191 44.86 3.84 7.02
CA ARG A 191 44.16 2.87 7.89
C ARG A 191 44.63 2.97 9.35
N LYS A 192 45.95 3.06 9.58
CA LYS A 192 46.51 3.22 10.93
C LYS A 192 46.01 4.50 11.62
N CYS A 193 45.88 5.61 10.89
CA CYS A 193 45.32 6.86 11.43
C CYS A 193 43.84 6.71 11.84
N VAL A 194 43.04 6.03 11.02
CA VAL A 194 41.62 5.77 11.33
C VAL A 194 41.49 4.86 12.56
N TYR A 195 42.26 3.77 12.63
CA TYR A 195 42.23 2.84 13.75
C TYR A 195 42.69 3.49 15.07
N ALA A 196 43.72 4.34 15.01
CA ALA A 196 44.18 5.11 16.16
C ALA A 196 43.09 6.07 16.69
N LYS A 197 42.42 6.83 15.80
CA LYS A 197 41.32 7.73 16.19
C LYS A 197 40.12 7.01 16.80
N VAL A 198 39.84 5.79 16.32
CA VAL A 198 38.76 4.95 16.87
C VAL A 198 39.11 4.41 18.25
N ALA A 199 40.39 4.04 18.46
CA ALA A 199 40.89 3.66 19.78
C ALA A 199 40.88 4.84 20.78
N GLU A 200 41.25 6.05 20.34
CA GLU A 200 41.27 7.26 21.17
C GLU A 200 39.87 7.68 21.65
N LYS A 201 38.82 7.52 20.83
CA LYS A 201 37.44 7.88 21.20
C LYS A 201 36.91 7.10 22.41
N LYS A 202 37.41 5.89 22.69
CA LYS A 202 37.02 5.15 23.92
C LYS A 202 37.68 5.67 25.19
N GLY A 203 38.75 6.45 25.09
CA GLY A 203 39.39 7.11 26.25
C GLY A 203 38.58 8.28 26.82
N SER A 204 37.61 8.82 26.08
CA SER A 204 36.87 10.04 26.44
C SER A 204 35.40 9.81 26.83
N GLY A 205 34.86 8.60 26.60
CA GLY A 205 33.41 8.33 26.67
C GLY A 205 32.85 7.77 27.98
N TYR A 206 33.69 7.38 28.94
CA TYR A 206 33.25 6.82 30.24
C TYR A 206 33.42 7.83 31.38
N SER A 207 32.88 9.04 31.22
CA SER A 207 32.64 9.93 32.37
C SER A 207 31.43 10.82 32.10
N LYS A 208 30.24 10.26 32.34
CA LYS A 208 29.01 10.90 32.81
C LYS A 208 27.81 9.98 32.57
N ARG A 209 27.61 9.07 33.52
CA ARG A 209 26.28 8.65 33.97
C ARG A 209 26.37 8.51 35.50
N GLN A 210 26.18 9.63 36.18
CA GLN A 210 25.50 9.69 37.47
C GLN A 210 24.23 10.50 37.24
#